data_AF-A0A2D6BUF4-F1
#
_entry.id   AF-A0A2D6BUF4-F1
#
_cell.length_a   1.000
_cell.length_b   1.000
_cell.length_c   1.000
_cell.angle_alpha   90.00
_cell.angle_beta   90.00
_cell.angle_gamma   90.00
#
_symmetry.space_group_name_H-M   'P 1'
#
loop_
_entity.id
_entity.type
_entity.pdbx_description
1 polymer ?
#
loop_
_entity_poly.entity_id
_entity_poly.type
_entity_poly.pdbx_seq_one_letter_code
_entity_poly.pdbx_strand_id
1 'polypeptide(L)'
;MLAYYDEVGFKDWTHAETGAPMLKAQHPEFEMWSQGIHSQAGVSCADCHMPYKRVGAMKISDHHVRSPLLNINNACQTCHKVPEDELKDRAETIQARTSHLRDLALDALVDLIEEIKGARENGATDDQLAAVLDFQRKASFYVDFVEAENSAGFHADQESARILAESINFSRQGQVALRKLP
;
A
#
# COMPACT_ATOMS: atom_id res chain seq x y z
N MET A 1 7.35 -9.12 5.77
CA MET A 1 6.10 -9.67 6.35
C MET A 1 5.62 -10.91 5.61
N LEU A 2 5.43 -10.85 4.29
CA LEU A 2 4.98 -12.02 3.50
C LEU A 2 5.77 -13.31 3.81
N ALA A 3 7.10 -13.25 3.76
CA ALA A 3 7.95 -14.41 4.04
C ALA A 3 7.69 -15.04 5.43
N TYR A 4 7.38 -14.23 6.44
CA TYR A 4 7.02 -14.74 7.77
C TYR A 4 5.68 -15.49 7.73
N TYR A 5 4.65 -14.91 7.10
CA TYR A 5 3.35 -15.57 6.97
C TYR A 5 3.44 -16.88 6.17
N ASP A 6 4.31 -16.92 5.15
CA ASP A 6 4.54 -18.13 4.37
C ASP A 6 5.29 -19.20 5.19
N GLU A 7 6.31 -18.80 5.97
CA GLU A 7 7.04 -19.70 6.87
C GLU A 7 6.12 -20.41 7.88
N VAL A 8 5.18 -19.68 8.48
CA VAL A 8 4.25 -20.24 9.45
C VAL A 8 2.98 -20.85 8.82
N GLY A 9 2.86 -20.81 7.49
CA GLY A 9 1.69 -21.32 6.77
C GLY A 9 0.38 -20.59 7.10
N PHE A 10 0.45 -19.31 7.45
CA PHE A 10 -0.69 -18.53 7.91
C PHE A 10 -1.59 -18.07 6.76
N LYS A 11 -2.90 -18.02 7.02
CA LYS A 11 -3.89 -17.38 6.15
C LYS A 11 -4.98 -16.73 7.00
N ASP A 12 -5.46 -15.59 6.56
CA ASP A 12 -6.59 -14.90 7.18
C ASP A 12 -7.93 -15.50 6.71
N TRP A 13 -8.06 -15.76 5.40
CA TRP A 13 -9.24 -16.41 4.82
C TRP A 13 -8.87 -17.24 3.58
N THR A 14 -9.82 -18.04 3.11
CA THR A 14 -9.76 -18.68 1.79
C THR A 14 -10.57 -17.82 0.82
N HIS A 15 -9.97 -17.37 -0.29
CA HIS A 15 -10.66 -16.59 -1.31
C HIS A 15 -11.84 -17.39 -1.89
N ALA A 16 -13.04 -16.82 -1.88
CA ALA A 16 -14.27 -17.57 -2.20
C ALA A 16 -14.31 -18.06 -3.66
N GLU A 17 -13.79 -17.29 -4.61
CA GLU A 17 -13.86 -17.62 -6.03
C GLU A 17 -12.69 -18.47 -6.53
N THR A 18 -11.51 -18.33 -5.91
CA THR A 18 -10.27 -18.95 -6.41
C THR A 18 -9.71 -20.01 -5.47
N GLY A 19 -10.19 -20.09 -4.23
CA GLY A 19 -9.66 -20.99 -3.21
C GLY A 19 -8.26 -20.60 -2.68
N ALA A 20 -7.69 -19.47 -3.11
CA ALA A 20 -6.37 -19.04 -2.66
C ALA A 20 -6.34 -18.79 -1.12
N PRO A 21 -5.27 -19.20 -0.41
CA PRO A 21 -5.09 -18.83 0.99
C PRO A 21 -4.64 -17.37 1.08
N MET A 22 -5.49 -16.47 1.54
CA MET A 22 -5.26 -15.02 1.48
C MET A 22 -4.66 -14.44 2.76
N LEU A 23 -4.10 -13.24 2.63
CA LEU A 23 -3.63 -12.37 3.72
C LEU A 23 -4.31 -11.01 3.62
N LYS A 24 -4.59 -10.38 4.77
CA LYS A 24 -5.07 -8.99 4.86
C LYS A 24 -3.98 -8.14 5.49
N ALA A 25 -3.62 -7.03 4.86
CA ALA A 25 -2.87 -5.96 5.49
C ALA A 25 -3.84 -4.98 6.17
N GLN A 26 -3.46 -4.45 7.33
CA GLN A 26 -4.25 -3.44 8.04
C GLN A 26 -3.33 -2.29 8.42
N HIS A 27 -3.63 -1.11 7.87
CA HIS A 27 -3.08 0.19 8.28
C HIS A 27 -1.60 0.13 8.70
N PRO A 28 -0.68 -0.23 7.78
CA PRO A 28 0.74 -0.35 8.08
C PRO A 28 1.43 1.03 8.05
N GLU A 29 0.84 2.04 8.71
CA GLU A 29 1.38 3.41 8.67
C GLU A 29 2.82 3.46 9.19
N PHE A 30 3.10 2.79 10.30
CA PHE A 30 4.43 2.83 10.90
C PHE A 30 5.46 2.16 9.99
N GLU A 31 5.13 1.00 9.42
CA GLU A 31 6.02 0.25 8.56
C GLU A 31 6.26 0.97 7.24
N MET A 32 5.23 1.56 6.63
CA MET A 32 5.39 2.38 5.44
C MET A 32 6.15 3.68 5.72
N TRP A 33 5.80 4.44 6.76
CA TRP A 33 6.54 5.63 7.19
C TRP A 33 8.02 5.32 7.45
N SER A 34 8.33 4.16 8.03
CA SER A 34 9.72 3.77 8.31
C SER A 34 10.60 3.69 7.06
N GLN A 35 10.02 3.49 5.87
CA GLN A 35 10.73 3.43 4.60
C GLN A 35 10.94 4.81 3.95
N GLY A 36 10.28 5.84 4.47
CA GLY A 36 10.24 7.18 3.89
C GLY A 36 11.41 8.09 4.27
N ILE A 37 11.65 9.10 3.42
CA ILE A 37 12.72 10.09 3.64
C ILE A 37 12.53 10.91 4.93
N HIS A 38 11.28 11.19 5.32
CA HIS A 38 10.99 11.92 6.55
C HIS A 38 11.42 11.13 7.79
N SER A 39 11.10 9.83 7.85
CA SER A 39 11.55 8.93 8.92
C SER A 39 13.08 8.83 8.97
N GLN A 40 13.73 8.65 7.80
CA GLN A 40 15.18 8.61 7.69
C GLN A 40 15.86 9.89 8.17
N ALA A 41 15.19 11.04 8.04
CA ALA A 41 15.63 12.33 8.55
C ALA A 41 15.28 12.58 10.04
N GLY A 42 14.65 11.62 10.71
CA GLY A 42 14.26 11.70 12.12
C GLY A 42 12.97 12.47 12.38
N VAL A 43 12.16 12.75 11.35
CA VAL A 43 10.86 13.41 11.49
C VAL A 43 9.82 12.40 11.97
N SER A 44 9.25 12.66 13.14
CA SER A 44 8.26 11.79 13.78
C SER A 44 6.84 12.04 13.28
N CYS A 45 5.92 11.12 13.58
CA CYS A 45 4.50 11.30 13.28
C CYS A 45 3.94 12.60 13.89
N ALA A 46 4.39 12.94 15.11
CA ALA A 46 3.92 14.10 15.85
C ALA A 46 4.37 15.43 15.22
N ASP A 47 5.51 15.46 14.54
CA ASP A 47 6.00 16.69 13.90
C ASP A 47 5.03 17.19 12.81
N CYS A 48 4.36 16.27 12.11
CA CYS A 48 3.38 16.59 11.08
C CYS A 48 1.93 16.59 11.59
N HIS A 49 1.53 15.58 12.38
CA HIS A 49 0.13 15.37 12.78
C HIS A 49 -0.25 16.04 14.10
N MET A 50 0.73 16.39 14.93
CA MET A 50 0.54 17.09 16.19
C MET A 50 1.47 18.30 16.30
N PRO A 51 1.52 19.18 15.29
CA PRO A 51 2.49 20.24 15.24
C PRO A 51 2.29 21.20 16.41
N TYR A 52 3.37 21.84 16.86
CA TYR A 52 3.27 22.81 17.92
C TYR A 52 2.48 24.05 17.48
N LYS A 53 1.60 24.55 18.34
CA LYS A 53 0.91 25.83 18.19
C LYS A 53 1.14 26.74 19.39
N ARG A 54 0.97 28.05 19.18
CA ARG A 54 1.02 29.05 20.26
C ARG A 54 -0.38 29.37 20.76
N VAL A 55 -0.55 29.34 22.07
CA VAL A 55 -1.77 29.81 22.76
C VAL A 55 -1.33 30.81 23.82
N GLY A 56 -1.50 32.10 23.52
CA GLY A 56 -0.86 33.18 24.29
C GLY A 56 0.67 33.02 24.28
N ALA A 57 1.28 32.96 25.47
CA ALA A 57 2.72 32.78 25.62
C ALA A 57 3.18 31.30 25.58
N MET A 58 2.25 30.34 25.65
CA MET A 58 2.58 28.92 25.74
C MET A 58 2.74 28.28 24.36
N LYS A 59 3.73 27.38 24.24
CA LYS A 59 3.89 26.45 23.12
C LYS A 59 3.30 25.10 23.55
N ILE A 60 2.30 24.60 22.82
CA ILE A 60 1.62 23.34 23.10
C ILE A 60 1.55 22.47 21.85
N SER A 61 1.49 21.16 21.97
CA SER A 61 1.23 20.26 20.84
C SER A 61 -0.25 20.33 20.45
N ASP A 62 -0.53 20.43 19.17
CA ASP A 62 -1.91 20.34 18.69
C ASP A 62 -2.39 18.88 18.74
N HIS A 63 -3.46 18.62 19.49
CA HIS A 63 -4.01 17.27 19.65
C HIS A 63 -5.16 16.98 18.67
N HIS A 64 -5.48 17.92 17.78
CA HIS A 64 -6.42 17.67 16.69
C HIS A 64 -5.70 16.93 15.55
N VAL A 65 -5.47 15.62 15.76
CA VAL A 65 -4.85 14.73 14.77
C VAL A 65 -5.75 14.65 13.54
N ARG A 66 -5.23 15.11 12.41
CA ARG A 66 -5.91 15.14 11.11
C ARG A 66 -4.89 15.18 9.98
N SER A 67 -5.36 15.31 8.75
CA SER A 67 -4.48 15.55 7.60
C SER A 67 -3.60 16.79 7.84
N PRO A 68 -2.26 16.67 7.76
CA PRO A 68 -1.34 17.79 7.85
C PRO A 68 -1.55 18.84 6.76
N LEU A 69 -2.13 18.45 5.62
CA LEU A 69 -2.49 19.35 4.51
C LEU A 69 -3.58 20.38 4.90
N LEU A 70 -4.28 20.18 6.01
CA LEU A 70 -5.23 21.14 6.58
C LEU A 70 -4.54 22.17 7.50
N ASN A 71 -3.21 22.09 7.66
CA ASN A 71 -2.41 22.93 8.55
C ASN A 71 -0.94 23.03 8.07
N ILE A 72 -0.74 23.26 6.77
CA ILE A 72 0.58 23.18 6.11
C ILE A 72 1.60 24.13 6.75
N ASN A 73 1.16 25.32 7.13
CA ASN A 73 2.00 26.30 7.82
C ASN A 73 2.74 25.72 9.03
N ASN A 74 2.01 25.02 9.92
CA ASN A 74 2.59 24.47 11.15
C ASN A 74 3.21 23.09 10.94
N ALA A 75 2.67 22.28 10.03
CA ALA A 75 3.10 20.90 9.82
C ALA A 75 4.31 20.76 8.88
N CYS A 76 4.47 21.67 7.91
CA CYS A 76 5.45 21.53 6.83
C CYS A 76 6.45 22.71 6.77
N GLN A 77 5.97 23.95 6.92
CA GLN A 77 6.82 25.13 6.70
C GLN A 77 7.80 25.44 7.84
N THR A 78 7.71 24.70 8.95
CA THR A 78 8.76 24.65 9.98
C THR A 78 10.10 24.23 9.35
N CYS A 79 10.06 23.27 8.42
CA CYS A 79 11.22 22.73 7.71
C CYS A 79 11.34 23.23 6.26
N HIS A 80 10.24 23.33 5.52
CA HIS A 80 10.25 23.69 4.09
C HIS A 80 10.00 25.18 3.85
N LYS A 81 10.94 25.86 3.19
CA LYS A 81 10.86 27.31 2.92
C LYS A 81 10.33 27.61 1.52
N VAL A 82 9.14 27.08 1.23
CA VAL A 82 8.40 27.26 -0.03
C VAL A 82 6.92 27.57 0.27
N PRO A 83 6.15 28.13 -0.69
CA PRO A 83 4.72 28.43 -0.50
C PRO A 83 3.88 27.20 -0.11
N GLU A 84 2.77 27.43 0.61
CA GLU A 84 1.87 26.34 1.05
C GLU A 84 1.25 25.59 -0.13
N ASP A 85 0.84 26.33 -1.17
CA ASP A 85 0.25 25.75 -2.38
C ASP A 85 1.24 24.81 -3.09
N GLU A 86 2.53 25.15 -3.12
CA GLU A 86 3.55 24.29 -3.71
C GLU A 86 3.72 22.97 -2.93
N LEU A 87 3.67 23.02 -1.59
CA LEU A 87 3.75 21.83 -0.75
C LEU A 87 2.50 20.95 -0.91
N LYS A 88 1.34 21.59 -1.00
CA LYS A 88 0.07 20.91 -1.26
C LYS A 88 0.11 20.20 -2.61
N ASP A 89 0.50 20.89 -3.67
CA ASP A 89 0.59 20.34 -5.03
C ASP A 89 1.55 19.15 -5.10
N ARG A 90 2.69 19.21 -4.40
CA ARG A 90 3.64 18.09 -4.30
C ARG A 90 3.01 16.87 -3.63
N ALA A 91 2.34 17.06 -2.49
CA ALA A 91 1.68 15.98 -1.77
C ALA A 91 0.55 15.36 -2.61
N GLU A 92 -0.33 16.18 -3.18
CA GLU A 92 -1.43 15.72 -4.04
C GLU A 92 -0.92 15.02 -5.30
N THR A 93 0.21 15.47 -5.88
CA THR A 93 0.86 14.78 -7.01
C THR A 93 1.33 13.38 -6.63
N ILE A 94 1.93 13.20 -5.45
CA ILE A 94 2.33 11.89 -4.95
C ILE A 94 1.10 11.01 -4.78
N GLN A 95 0.08 11.50 -4.09
CA GLN A 95 -1.15 10.75 -3.81
C GLN A 95 -1.89 10.34 -5.09
N ALA A 96 -1.94 11.22 -6.08
CA ALA A 96 -2.55 10.93 -7.39
C ALA A 96 -1.77 9.85 -8.15
N ARG A 97 -0.43 9.92 -8.15
CA ARG A 97 0.42 8.91 -8.82
C ARG A 97 0.33 7.55 -8.14
N THR A 98 0.38 7.51 -6.79
CA THR A 98 0.21 6.28 -6.02
C THR A 98 -1.16 5.67 -6.26
N SER A 99 -2.22 6.49 -6.24
CA SER A 99 -3.59 6.02 -6.49
C SER A 99 -3.73 5.44 -7.90
N HIS A 100 -3.19 6.12 -8.92
CA HIS A 100 -3.19 5.61 -10.28
C HIS A 100 -2.48 4.25 -10.40
N LEU A 101 -1.31 4.10 -9.78
CA LEU A 101 -0.57 2.85 -9.82
C LEU A 101 -1.26 1.73 -9.02
N ARG A 102 -1.93 2.08 -7.91
CA ARG A 102 -2.77 1.16 -7.14
C ARG A 102 -3.91 0.63 -8.00
N ASP A 103 -4.59 1.51 -8.74
CA ASP A 103 -5.70 1.11 -9.61
C ASP A 103 -5.21 0.13 -10.70
N LEU A 104 -4.05 0.40 -11.32
CA LEU A 104 -3.43 -0.55 -12.26
C LEU A 104 -3.08 -1.91 -11.62
N ALA A 105 -2.64 -1.92 -10.35
CA ALA A 105 -2.35 -3.14 -9.62
C ALA A 105 -3.60 -3.95 -9.28
N LEU A 106 -4.67 -3.26 -8.86
CA LEU A 106 -5.97 -3.86 -8.59
C LEU A 106 -6.59 -4.42 -9.87
N ASP A 107 -6.57 -3.68 -10.98
CA ASP A 107 -7.07 -4.16 -12.27
C ASP A 107 -6.34 -5.43 -12.70
N ALA A 108 -5.00 -5.45 -12.62
CA ALA A 108 -4.21 -6.63 -12.96
C ALA A 108 -4.50 -7.84 -12.03
N LEU A 109 -4.76 -7.57 -10.75
CA LEU A 109 -5.14 -8.60 -9.78
C LEU A 109 -6.53 -9.16 -10.06
N VAL A 110 -7.50 -8.30 -10.39
CA VAL A 110 -8.86 -8.72 -10.76
C VAL A 110 -8.83 -9.56 -12.04
N ASP A 111 -8.07 -9.14 -13.07
CA ASP A 111 -7.86 -9.95 -14.29
C ASP A 111 -7.39 -11.38 -13.93
N LEU A 112 -6.38 -11.49 -13.04
CA LEU A 112 -5.85 -12.79 -12.61
C LEU A 112 -6.90 -13.60 -11.85
N ILE A 113 -7.67 -12.97 -10.96
CA ILE A 113 -8.73 -13.64 -10.18
C ILE A 113 -9.79 -14.23 -11.10
N GLU A 114 -10.24 -13.45 -12.10
CA GLU A 114 -11.22 -13.89 -13.09
C GLU A 114 -10.69 -15.06 -13.94
N GLU A 115 -9.44 -14.99 -14.38
CA GLU A 115 -8.81 -16.07 -15.14
C GLU A 115 -8.67 -17.37 -14.30
N ILE A 116 -8.31 -17.27 -13.02
CA ILE A 116 -8.24 -18.44 -12.12
C ILE A 116 -9.63 -19.06 -11.93
N LYS A 117 -10.65 -18.22 -11.71
CA LYS A 117 -12.04 -18.66 -11.58
C LYS A 117 -12.48 -19.42 -12.84
N GLY A 118 -12.23 -18.86 -14.02
CA GLY A 118 -12.54 -19.52 -15.29
C GLY A 118 -11.79 -20.84 -15.49
N ALA A 119 -10.52 -20.93 -15.10
CA ALA A 119 -9.77 -22.18 -15.16
C ALA A 119 -10.36 -23.27 -14.24
N ARG A 120 -10.82 -22.90 -13.04
CA ARG A 120 -11.52 -23.82 -12.12
C ARG A 120 -12.84 -24.30 -12.70
N GLU A 121 -13.63 -23.41 -13.27
CA GLU A 121 -14.90 -23.75 -13.93
C GLU A 121 -14.67 -24.72 -15.11
N ASN A 122 -13.51 -24.64 -15.76
CA ASN A 122 -13.07 -25.56 -16.81
C ASN A 122 -12.39 -26.84 -16.30
N GLY A 123 -12.35 -27.06 -14.98
CA GLY A 123 -11.90 -28.32 -14.38
C GLY A 123 -10.42 -28.36 -13.94
N ALA A 124 -9.72 -27.22 -13.91
CA ALA A 124 -8.36 -27.18 -13.36
C ALA A 124 -8.36 -27.58 -11.88
N THR A 125 -7.45 -28.47 -11.50
CA THR A 125 -7.34 -28.98 -10.12
C THR A 125 -6.57 -28.02 -9.22
N ASP A 126 -6.73 -28.18 -7.90
CA ASP A 126 -5.95 -27.41 -6.91
C ASP A 126 -4.43 -27.58 -7.10
N ASP A 127 -3.98 -28.79 -7.44
CA ASP A 127 -2.56 -29.09 -7.69
C ASP A 127 -2.02 -28.33 -8.91
N GLN A 128 -2.83 -28.23 -9.98
CA GLN A 128 -2.46 -27.45 -11.17
C GLN A 128 -2.42 -25.96 -10.86
N LEU A 129 -3.34 -25.47 -10.02
CA LEU A 129 -3.46 -24.06 -9.70
C LEU A 129 -2.52 -23.60 -8.58
N ALA A 130 -1.85 -24.50 -7.85
CA ALA A 130 -1.08 -24.18 -6.66
C ALA A 130 -0.11 -23.00 -6.85
N ALA A 131 0.67 -23.00 -7.94
CA ALA A 131 1.59 -21.91 -8.26
C ALA A 131 0.87 -20.60 -8.63
N VAL A 132 -0.29 -20.69 -9.30
CA VAL A 132 -1.08 -19.52 -9.70
C VAL A 132 -1.73 -18.86 -8.47
N LEU A 133 -2.23 -19.66 -7.53
CA LEU A 133 -2.83 -19.18 -6.28
C LEU A 133 -1.79 -18.51 -5.37
N ASP A 134 -0.55 -18.99 -5.37
CA ASP A 134 0.57 -18.33 -4.69
C ASP A 134 0.85 -16.94 -5.29
N PHE A 135 0.86 -16.80 -6.62
CA PHE A 135 0.98 -15.49 -7.26
C PHE A 135 -0.18 -14.55 -6.92
N GLN A 136 -1.42 -15.05 -6.92
CA GLN A 136 -2.59 -14.27 -6.51
C GLN A 136 -2.45 -13.78 -5.06
N ARG A 137 -2.07 -14.67 -4.14
CA ARG A 137 -1.84 -14.35 -2.72
C ARG A 137 -0.82 -13.22 -2.55
N LYS A 138 0.32 -13.33 -3.25
CA LYS A 138 1.39 -12.32 -3.22
C LYS A 138 0.93 -10.98 -3.79
N ALA A 139 0.34 -11.00 -4.98
CA ALA A 139 -0.16 -9.80 -5.64
C ALA A 139 -1.18 -9.07 -4.75
N SER A 140 -2.13 -9.81 -4.17
CA SER A 140 -3.16 -9.29 -3.28
C SER A 140 -2.56 -8.68 -2.03
N PHE A 141 -1.66 -9.38 -1.34
CA PHE A 141 -1.02 -8.85 -0.14
C PHE A 141 -0.24 -7.56 -0.41
N TYR A 142 0.43 -7.47 -1.55
CA TYR A 142 1.24 -6.31 -1.90
C TYR A 142 0.40 -5.06 -2.20
N VAL A 143 -0.64 -5.19 -3.03
CA VAL A 143 -1.52 -4.04 -3.31
C VAL A 143 -2.27 -3.61 -2.05
N ASP A 144 -2.71 -4.57 -1.23
CA ASP A 144 -3.41 -4.32 0.03
C ASP A 144 -2.50 -3.64 1.06
N PHE A 145 -1.21 -3.97 1.11
CA PHE A 145 -0.26 -3.32 2.01
C PHE A 145 -0.10 -1.82 1.73
N VAL A 146 -0.18 -1.41 0.45
CA VAL A 146 -0.13 0.00 0.07
C VAL A 146 -1.49 0.68 0.20
N GLU A 147 -2.57 -0.01 -0.19
CA GLU A 147 -3.94 0.52 -0.11
C GLU A 147 -4.39 0.74 1.34
N ALA A 148 -4.06 -0.17 2.24
CA ALA A 148 -4.46 -0.09 3.64
C ALA A 148 -3.77 1.05 4.39
N GLU A 149 -2.69 1.63 3.84
CA GLU A 149 -1.97 2.77 4.41
C GLU A 149 -2.60 4.10 3.95
N ASN A 150 -3.04 4.90 4.91
CA ASN A 150 -3.95 6.01 4.63
C ASN A 150 -3.31 7.25 3.98
N SER A 151 -1.98 7.36 3.91
CA SER A 151 -1.31 8.54 3.34
C SER A 151 -1.32 8.58 1.82
N ALA A 152 -1.74 7.49 1.16
CA ALA A 152 -1.67 7.30 -0.28
C ALA A 152 -0.23 7.50 -0.81
N GLY A 153 0.74 6.91 -0.11
CA GLY A 153 2.16 6.93 -0.48
C GLY A 153 2.90 8.21 -0.12
N PHE A 154 2.28 9.21 0.53
CA PHE A 154 3.02 10.38 1.00
C PHE A 154 4.13 10.00 2.00
N HIS A 155 3.87 9.02 2.85
CA HIS A 155 4.85 8.57 3.84
C HIS A 155 6.09 7.91 3.21
N ALA A 156 5.94 7.15 2.12
CA ALA A 156 7.05 6.49 1.42
C ALA A 156 6.72 6.20 -0.05
N ASP A 157 6.75 7.24 -0.87
CA ASP A 157 6.27 7.24 -2.26
C ASP A 157 6.98 6.21 -3.16
N GLN A 158 8.31 6.15 -3.09
CA GLN A 158 9.10 5.20 -3.90
C GLN A 158 8.87 3.76 -3.46
N GLU A 159 8.69 3.52 -2.16
CA GLU A 159 8.43 2.18 -1.65
C GLU A 159 7.00 1.72 -2.02
N SER A 160 6.01 2.60 -1.89
CA SER A 160 4.66 2.35 -2.41
C SER A 160 4.71 1.98 -3.89
N ALA A 161 5.45 2.73 -4.70
CA ALA A 161 5.59 2.46 -6.14
C ALA A 161 6.25 1.09 -6.42
N ARG A 162 7.31 0.73 -5.69
CA ARG A 162 7.98 -0.56 -5.81
C ARG A 162 7.03 -1.72 -5.46
N ILE A 163 6.33 -1.63 -4.34
CA ILE A 163 5.40 -2.67 -3.89
C ILE A 163 4.25 -2.85 -4.89
N LEU A 164 3.67 -1.75 -5.39
CA LEU A 164 2.61 -1.81 -6.40
C LEU A 164 3.10 -2.39 -7.73
N ALA A 165 4.32 -2.04 -8.16
CA ALA A 165 4.92 -2.63 -9.36
C ALA A 165 5.15 -4.15 -9.20
N GLU A 166 5.58 -4.60 -8.01
CA GLU A 166 5.71 -6.02 -7.70
C GLU A 166 4.34 -6.72 -7.65
N SER A 167 3.30 -6.08 -7.12
CA SER A 167 1.93 -6.60 -7.19
C SER A 167 1.49 -6.83 -8.64
N ILE A 168 1.65 -5.84 -9.51
CA ILE A 168 1.35 -5.96 -10.95
C ILE A 168 2.14 -7.12 -11.55
N ASN A 169 3.44 -7.20 -11.27
CA ASN A 169 4.29 -8.26 -11.80
C ASN A 169 3.83 -9.65 -11.33
N PHE A 170 3.49 -9.83 -10.04
CA PHE A 170 2.96 -11.10 -9.54
C PHE A 170 1.63 -11.46 -10.20
N SER A 171 0.73 -10.49 -10.41
CA SER A 171 -0.51 -10.73 -11.16
C SER A 171 -0.23 -11.26 -12.57
N ARG A 172 0.70 -10.62 -13.30
CA ARG A 172 1.08 -11.07 -14.65
C ARG A 172 1.83 -12.41 -14.65
N GLN A 173 2.66 -12.69 -13.65
CA GLN A 173 3.30 -14.00 -13.47
C GLN A 173 2.27 -15.11 -13.22
N GLY A 174 1.21 -14.82 -12.45
CA GLY A 174 0.06 -15.70 -12.28
C GLY A 174 -0.63 -16.04 -13.60
N GLN A 175 -0.93 -15.04 -14.43
CA GLN A 175 -1.55 -15.27 -15.75
C GLN A 175 -0.63 -16.09 -16.67
N VAL A 176 0.68 -15.81 -16.65
CA VAL A 176 1.66 -16.61 -17.42
C VAL A 176 1.73 -18.05 -16.94
N ALA A 177 1.66 -18.29 -15.63
CA ALA A 177 1.63 -19.64 -15.08
C ALA A 177 0.33 -20.37 -15.46
N LEU A 178 -0.80 -19.68 -15.43
CA LEU A 178 -2.10 -20.24 -15.81
C LEU A 178 -2.12 -20.68 -17.28
N ARG A 179 -1.55 -19.89 -18.19
CA ARG A 179 -1.46 -20.23 -19.63
C ARG A 179 -0.59 -21.45 -19.94
N LYS A 180 0.21 -21.92 -18.98
CA LYS A 180 1.05 -23.12 -19.12
C LYS A 180 0.37 -24.38 -18.60
N LEU A 181 -0.84 -24.27 -18.03
CA LEU A 181 -1.59 -25.44 -17.60
C LEU A 181 -1.98 -26.29 -18.81
N PRO A 182 -1.99 -27.63 -18.65
CA PRO A 182 -2.28 -28.57 -19.72
C PRO A 182 -3.77 -28.61 -20.11
#